data_AF-A0A7Y0P9I4-F1
#
_entry.id   AF-A0A7Y0P9I4-F1
#
_cell.length_a   1.000
_cell.length_b   1.000
_cell.length_c   1.000
_cell.angle_alpha   90.00
_cell.angle_beta   90.00
_cell.angle_gamma   90.00
#
_symmetry.space_group_name_H-M   'P 1'
#
loop_
_entity.id
_entity.type
_entity.pdbx_description
1 polymer ?
#
loop_
_entity_poly.entity_id
_entity_poly.type
_entity_poly.pdbx_seq_one_letter_code
_entity_poly.pdbx_strand_id
1 'polypeptide(L)'
;MDQNQARGVLNQLLYPIDGAPDLSDATAARLVDNMIEGRLFSASVADFAAAIDQTLQAGALHPQTAETSRRYTEPELFEFLRRVARQLDARRPWPAPRFTKLDVSQWDTFGDAPAIARIERPTHQITGVVGYSFDHVPAGEAKLPVLILRLRTGDVIAIMGSVDPRSMSFTLLHRGHDRPADVIAHFRDLTGFRGDDIVAI
;
A
#
# COMPACT_ATOMS: atom_id res chain seq x y z
N MET A 1 -14.54 -1.10 -10.60
CA MET A 1 -14.53 -0.64 -9.21
C MET A 1 -15.94 -0.17 -8.86
N ASP A 2 -16.44 -0.49 -7.67
CA ASP A 2 -17.75 0.02 -7.24
C ASP A 2 -17.64 1.45 -6.65
N GLN A 3 -18.79 2.12 -6.49
CA GLN A 3 -18.85 3.50 -6.02
C GLN A 3 -18.33 3.68 -4.58
N ASN A 4 -18.52 2.70 -3.69
CA ASN A 4 -18.03 2.76 -2.32
C ASN A 4 -16.52 2.59 -2.24
N GLN A 5 -15.96 1.73 -3.08
CA GLN A 5 -14.52 1.55 -3.21
C GLN A 5 -13.86 2.81 -3.78
N ALA A 6 -14.40 3.39 -4.86
CA ALA A 6 -13.90 4.64 -5.43
C ALA A 6 -13.92 5.79 -4.39
N ARG A 7 -15.01 5.90 -3.63
CA ARG A 7 -15.15 6.86 -2.53
C ARG A 7 -14.08 6.64 -1.45
N GLY A 8 -13.84 5.39 -1.06
CA GLY A 8 -12.81 5.05 -0.08
C GLY A 8 -11.41 5.47 -0.51
N VAL A 9 -11.07 5.23 -1.78
CA VAL A 9 -9.79 5.63 -2.39
C VAL A 9 -9.64 7.16 -2.42
N LEU A 10 -10.66 7.89 -2.90
CA LEU A 10 -10.61 9.36 -2.94
C LEU A 10 -10.58 9.99 -1.55
N ASN A 11 -11.21 9.38 -0.55
CA ASN A 11 -11.13 9.87 0.81
C ASN A 11 -9.69 9.79 1.36
N GLN A 12 -8.91 8.75 1.02
CA GLN A 12 -7.49 8.69 1.39
C GLN A 12 -6.68 9.83 0.77
N LEU A 13 -7.00 10.17 -0.49
CA LEU A 13 -6.35 11.26 -1.22
C LEU A 13 -6.66 12.63 -0.60
N LEU A 14 -7.93 12.88 -0.29
CA LEU A 14 -8.41 14.20 0.14
C LEU A 14 -8.31 14.43 1.64
N TYR A 15 -8.25 13.38 2.47
CA TYR A 15 -8.08 13.53 3.91
C TYR A 15 -6.92 14.45 4.34
N PRO A 16 -5.71 14.36 3.76
CA PRO A 16 -4.61 15.27 4.11
C PRO A 16 -4.68 16.65 3.44
N ILE A 17 -5.68 16.93 2.59
CA ILE A 17 -5.66 18.13 1.72
C ILE A 17 -5.80 19.44 2.49
N ASP A 18 -6.50 19.44 3.63
CA ASP A 18 -6.63 20.64 4.47
C ASP A 18 -5.26 21.13 4.98
N GLY A 19 -4.30 20.22 5.13
CA GLY A 19 -2.91 20.53 5.49
C GLY A 19 -2.01 20.93 4.31
N ALA A 20 -2.50 20.85 3.07
CA ALA A 20 -1.76 21.31 1.91
C ALA A 20 -1.66 22.85 1.89
N PRO A 21 -0.55 23.43 1.38
CA PRO A 21 -0.44 24.88 1.30
C PRO A 21 -1.50 25.49 0.37
N ASP A 22 -1.75 24.83 -0.77
CA ASP A 22 -2.68 25.25 -1.82
C ASP A 22 -3.18 24.04 -2.65
N LEU A 23 -4.04 24.29 -3.65
CA LEU A 23 -4.51 23.31 -4.65
C LEU A 23 -3.87 23.53 -6.03
N SER A 24 -2.60 23.95 -6.06
CA SER A 24 -1.86 24.25 -7.29
C SER A 24 -1.44 23.00 -8.07
N ASP A 25 -0.96 23.21 -9.30
CA ASP A 25 -0.33 22.15 -10.10
C ASP A 25 0.92 21.56 -9.43
N ALA A 26 1.66 22.35 -8.67
CA ALA A 26 2.83 21.87 -7.92
C ALA A 26 2.41 20.92 -6.79
N THR A 27 1.33 21.25 -6.07
CA THR A 27 0.75 20.36 -5.05
C THR A 27 0.21 19.08 -5.68
N ALA A 28 -0.50 19.19 -6.82
CA ALA A 28 -0.99 18.02 -7.56
C ALA A 28 0.16 17.11 -8.04
N ALA A 29 1.24 17.69 -8.58
CA ALA A 29 2.41 16.94 -9.03
C ALA A 29 3.07 16.16 -7.88
N ARG A 30 3.30 16.81 -6.73
CA ARG A 30 3.86 16.14 -5.54
C ARG A 30 2.98 15.01 -5.03
N LEU A 31 1.66 15.22 -5.05
CA LEU A 31 0.70 14.21 -4.62
C LEU A 31 0.74 12.98 -5.55
N VAL A 32 0.84 13.21 -6.86
CA VAL A 32 1.02 12.14 -7.86
C VAL A 32 2.34 11.41 -7.70
N ASP A 33 3.44 12.11 -7.41
CA ASP A 33 4.73 11.48 -7.16
C ASP A 33 4.62 10.52 -5.95
N ASN A 34 3.94 10.93 -4.87
CA ASN A 34 3.66 10.06 -3.73
C ASN A 34 2.81 8.83 -4.09
N MET A 35 1.77 8.99 -4.92
CA MET A 35 0.95 7.84 -5.39
C MET A 35 1.77 6.85 -6.21
N ILE A 36 2.60 7.35 -7.13
CA ILE A 36 3.43 6.51 -8.00
C ILE A 36 4.49 5.78 -7.20
N GLU A 37 5.14 6.47 -6.26
CA GLU A 37 6.09 5.87 -5.33
C GLU A 37 5.40 4.95 -4.30
N GLY A 38 4.07 4.97 -4.24
CA GLY A 38 3.25 4.27 -3.27
C GLY A 38 3.47 4.74 -1.83
N ARG A 39 4.04 5.94 -1.64
CA ARG A 39 4.31 6.52 -0.31
C ARG A 39 3.01 7.11 0.22
N LEU A 40 2.72 6.91 1.51
CA LEU A 40 1.58 7.47 2.25
C LEU A 40 0.19 6.88 1.94
N PHE A 41 0.04 6.09 0.89
CA PHE A 41 -1.25 5.53 0.47
C PHE A 41 -1.23 4.01 0.47
N SER A 42 -2.37 3.40 0.81
CA SER A 42 -2.56 1.95 0.71
C SER A 42 -3.10 1.51 -0.65
N ALA A 43 -3.82 2.39 -1.34
CA ALA A 43 -4.28 2.14 -2.71
C ALA A 43 -3.15 2.31 -3.74
N SER A 44 -3.22 1.57 -4.85
CA SER A 44 -2.26 1.72 -5.94
C SER A 44 -2.54 2.97 -6.78
N VAL A 45 -1.53 3.45 -7.51
CA VAL A 45 -1.71 4.56 -8.48
C VAL A 45 -2.81 4.26 -9.51
N ALA A 46 -2.97 2.98 -9.91
CA ALA A 46 -4.01 2.56 -10.83
C ALA A 46 -5.41 2.66 -10.19
N ASP A 47 -5.54 2.32 -8.90
CA ASP A 47 -6.79 2.47 -8.16
C ASP A 47 -7.18 3.95 -8.03
N PHE A 48 -6.22 4.82 -7.74
CA PHE A 48 -6.45 6.27 -7.72
C PHE A 48 -6.89 6.80 -9.08
N ALA A 49 -6.20 6.43 -10.15
CA ALA A 49 -6.59 6.86 -11.49
C ALA A 49 -8.00 6.40 -11.85
N ALA A 50 -8.35 5.14 -11.58
CA ALA A 50 -9.70 4.63 -11.82
C ALA A 50 -10.77 5.36 -10.99
N ALA A 51 -10.46 5.71 -9.73
CA ALA A 51 -11.37 6.46 -8.86
C ALA A 51 -11.59 7.89 -9.33
N ILE A 52 -10.51 8.56 -9.71
CA ILE A 52 -10.55 9.92 -10.25
C ILE A 52 -11.33 9.93 -11.57
N ASP A 53 -11.02 9.02 -12.50
CA ASP A 53 -11.73 8.91 -13.79
C ASP A 53 -13.23 8.71 -13.58
N GLN A 54 -13.63 7.81 -12.68
CA GLN A 54 -15.03 7.57 -12.36
C GLN A 54 -15.71 8.83 -11.80
N THR A 55 -15.05 9.57 -10.92
CA THR A 55 -15.58 10.81 -10.36
C THR A 55 -15.67 11.93 -11.40
N LEU A 56 -14.67 12.06 -12.26
CA LEU A 56 -14.68 13.06 -13.34
C LEU A 56 -15.79 12.76 -14.36
N GLN A 57 -16.06 11.48 -14.65
CA GLN A 57 -17.18 11.06 -15.49
C GLN A 57 -18.54 11.35 -14.85
N ALA A 58 -18.66 11.20 -13.53
CA ALA A 58 -19.88 11.55 -12.79
C ALA A 58 -20.13 13.08 -12.74
N GLY A 59 -19.09 13.89 -12.96
CA GLY A 59 -19.19 15.35 -13.04
C GLY A 59 -19.24 16.09 -11.70
N ALA A 60 -19.18 15.36 -10.58
CA ALA A 60 -19.15 15.91 -9.23
C ALA A 60 -18.54 14.91 -8.23
N LEU A 61 -18.03 15.42 -7.10
CA LEU A 61 -17.67 14.58 -5.96
C LEU A 61 -18.91 14.01 -5.27
N HIS A 62 -18.74 12.85 -4.66
CA HIS A 62 -19.74 12.35 -3.72
C HIS A 62 -19.82 13.29 -2.51
N PRO A 63 -21.02 13.61 -1.96
CA PRO A 63 -21.16 14.57 -0.85
C PRO A 63 -20.26 14.26 0.35
N GLN A 64 -20.23 12.99 0.79
CA GLN A 64 -19.35 12.56 1.90
C GLN A 64 -17.86 12.68 1.60
N THR A 65 -17.45 12.66 0.32
CA THR A 65 -16.06 12.89 -0.07
C THR A 65 -15.74 14.37 -0.05
N ALA A 66 -16.66 15.23 -0.52
CA ALA A 66 -16.50 16.67 -0.40
C ALA A 66 -16.37 17.13 1.06
N GLU A 67 -17.12 16.51 1.97
CA GLU A 67 -17.07 16.77 3.42
C GLU A 67 -15.74 16.36 4.10
N THR A 68 -14.83 15.66 3.41
CA THR A 68 -13.52 15.30 3.97
C THR A 68 -12.62 16.51 4.20
N SER A 69 -12.86 17.61 3.48
CA SER A 69 -12.14 18.87 3.62
C SER A 69 -13.04 19.91 4.26
N ARG A 70 -12.52 20.58 5.29
CA ARG A 70 -13.18 21.73 5.93
C ARG A 70 -12.75 23.05 5.32
N ARG A 71 -11.62 23.07 4.60
CA ARG A 71 -11.02 24.29 4.07
C ARG A 71 -11.46 24.60 2.65
N TYR A 72 -11.58 23.58 1.82
CA TYR A 72 -11.89 23.69 0.40
C TYR A 72 -13.31 23.20 0.11
N THR A 73 -13.96 23.91 -0.80
CA THR A 73 -15.30 23.59 -1.31
C THR A 73 -15.25 22.44 -2.31
N GLU A 74 -16.41 21.83 -2.56
CA GLU A 74 -16.53 20.74 -3.54
C GLU A 74 -15.98 21.14 -4.94
N PRO A 75 -16.32 22.31 -5.52
CA PRO A 75 -15.81 22.67 -6.85
C PRO A 75 -14.29 22.84 -6.88
N GLU A 76 -13.69 23.34 -5.79
CA GLU A 76 -12.24 23.48 -5.68
C GLU A 76 -11.54 22.12 -5.62
N LEU A 77 -12.10 21.18 -4.84
CA LEU A 77 -11.61 19.81 -4.75
C LEU A 77 -11.77 19.08 -6.10
N PHE A 78 -12.91 19.25 -6.77
CA PHE A 78 -13.17 18.63 -8.07
C PHE A 78 -12.19 19.14 -9.14
N GLU A 79 -11.93 20.45 -9.18
CA GLU A 79 -10.93 21.02 -10.08
C GLU A 79 -9.52 20.56 -9.73
N PHE A 80 -9.20 20.40 -8.44
CA PHE A 80 -7.94 19.80 -8.02
C PHE A 80 -7.80 18.35 -8.51
N LEU A 81 -8.85 17.53 -8.45
CA LEU A 81 -8.83 16.18 -9.00
C LEU A 81 -8.58 16.16 -10.51
N ARG A 82 -9.09 17.13 -11.27
CA ARG A 82 -8.75 17.28 -12.70
C ARG A 82 -7.26 17.53 -12.92
N ARG A 83 -6.65 18.37 -12.07
CA ARG A 83 -5.18 18.61 -12.11
C ARG A 83 -4.41 17.33 -11.80
N VAL A 84 -4.83 16.59 -10.77
CA VAL A 84 -4.23 15.29 -10.42
C VAL A 84 -4.36 14.29 -11.57
N ALA A 85 -5.54 14.17 -12.19
CA ALA A 85 -5.76 13.30 -13.36
C ALA A 85 -4.79 13.62 -14.50
N ARG A 86 -4.67 14.90 -14.87
CA ARG A 86 -3.73 15.35 -15.91
C ARG A 86 -2.28 15.00 -15.59
N GLN A 87 -1.87 15.15 -14.32
CA GLN A 87 -0.54 14.81 -13.85
C GLN A 87 -0.29 13.29 -13.86
N LEU A 88 -1.31 12.47 -13.55
CA LEU A 88 -1.26 11.01 -13.65
C LEU A 88 -1.11 10.57 -15.10
N ASP A 89 -1.94 11.09 -15.99
CA ASP A 89 -1.93 10.73 -17.41
C ASP A 89 -0.61 11.09 -18.10
N ALA A 90 -0.03 12.25 -17.77
CA ALA A 90 1.26 12.68 -18.30
C ALA A 90 2.43 11.76 -17.87
N ARG A 91 2.27 10.96 -16.82
CA ARG A 91 3.30 10.05 -16.28
C ARG A 91 3.05 8.59 -16.62
N ARG A 92 2.10 8.29 -17.52
CA ARG A 92 1.90 6.91 -18.00
C ARG A 92 3.08 6.47 -18.90
N PRO A 93 3.44 5.17 -18.92
CA PRO A 93 2.94 4.11 -18.04
C PRO A 93 3.53 4.23 -16.63
N TRP A 94 2.70 4.00 -15.60
CA TRP A 94 3.17 3.97 -14.22
C TRP A 94 3.96 2.70 -13.92
N PRO A 95 4.93 2.74 -12.99
CA PRO A 95 5.59 1.54 -12.50
C PRO A 95 4.59 0.58 -11.85
N ALA A 96 4.92 -0.71 -11.83
CA ALA A 96 4.15 -1.70 -11.08
C ALA A 96 4.14 -1.36 -9.57
N PRO A 97 3.09 -1.76 -8.83
CA PRO A 97 2.99 -1.52 -7.39
C PRO A 97 4.21 -2.07 -6.63
N ARG A 98 4.61 -1.39 -5.54
CA ARG A 98 5.69 -1.85 -4.66
C ARG A 98 5.46 -3.28 -4.17
N PHE A 99 4.21 -3.54 -3.79
CA PHE A 99 3.74 -4.81 -3.29
C PHE A 99 2.43 -5.16 -3.99
N THR A 100 2.22 -6.43 -4.28
CA THR A 100 0.92 -6.99 -4.61
C THR A 100 0.64 -8.12 -3.63
N LYS A 101 -0.45 -8.02 -2.87
CA LYS A 101 -0.89 -9.10 -2.00
C LYS A 101 -1.29 -10.31 -2.83
N LEU A 102 -0.76 -11.47 -2.48
CA LEU A 102 -1.16 -12.76 -3.05
C LEU A 102 -2.19 -13.44 -2.14
N ASP A 103 -2.98 -14.33 -2.73
CA ASP A 103 -4.02 -15.08 -2.02
C ASP A 103 -3.41 -16.01 -0.96
N VAL A 104 -4.02 -16.05 0.23
CA VAL A 104 -3.54 -16.87 1.35
C VAL A 104 -3.60 -18.37 1.07
N SER A 105 -4.40 -18.84 0.11
CA SER A 105 -4.37 -20.22 -0.38
C SER A 105 -3.00 -20.65 -0.91
N GLN A 106 -2.11 -19.70 -1.24
CA GLN A 106 -0.72 -20.00 -1.58
C GLN A 106 0.15 -20.36 -0.37
N TRP A 107 -0.37 -20.23 0.85
CA TRP A 107 0.36 -20.53 2.09
C TRP A 107 0.86 -21.97 2.15
N ASP A 108 0.07 -22.95 1.68
CA ASP A 108 0.51 -24.36 1.65
C ASP A 108 1.78 -24.55 0.84
N THR A 109 2.00 -23.66 -0.13
CA THR A 109 3.27 -23.62 -0.82
C THR A 109 4.31 -22.94 0.08
N PHE A 110 4.06 -21.79 0.70
CA PHE A 110 5.05 -21.01 1.47
C PHE A 110 5.43 -21.54 2.87
N GLY A 111 4.62 -22.39 3.50
CA GLY A 111 4.83 -22.80 4.90
C GLY A 111 6.22 -23.38 5.20
N ASP A 112 6.82 -24.04 4.20
CA ASP A 112 8.15 -24.66 4.28
C ASP A 112 9.27 -23.82 3.64
N ALA A 113 8.98 -22.58 3.22
CA ALA A 113 10.00 -21.71 2.64
C ALA A 113 11.06 -21.31 3.69
N PRO A 114 12.34 -21.18 3.29
CA PRO A 114 13.39 -20.80 4.23
C PRO A 114 13.13 -19.41 4.82
N ALA A 115 13.32 -19.31 6.14
CA ALA A 115 13.38 -18.03 6.83
C ALA A 115 14.68 -17.32 6.46
N ILE A 116 14.55 -16.07 6.01
CA ILE A 116 15.69 -15.26 5.58
C ILE A 116 15.95 -14.09 6.51
N ALA A 117 14.94 -13.63 7.26
CA ALA A 117 15.09 -12.56 8.23
C ALA A 117 13.98 -12.58 9.29
N ARG A 118 14.17 -11.79 10.35
CA ARG A 118 13.17 -11.39 11.34
C ARG A 118 12.87 -9.91 11.19
N ILE A 119 11.60 -9.53 11.33
CA ILE A 119 11.13 -8.14 11.36
C ILE A 119 10.65 -7.87 12.79
N GLU A 120 11.29 -6.93 13.48
CA GLU A 120 11.01 -6.59 14.88
C GLU A 120 10.10 -5.35 14.95
N ARG A 121 8.85 -5.52 14.51
CA ARG A 121 7.84 -4.46 14.46
C ARG A 121 6.45 -4.97 14.87
N PRO A 122 5.64 -4.14 15.55
CA PRO A 122 4.23 -4.42 15.73
C PRO A 122 3.49 -4.62 14.39
N THR A 123 2.48 -5.49 14.39
CA THR A 123 1.63 -5.77 13.21
C THR A 123 1.13 -4.50 12.54
N HIS A 124 0.63 -3.53 13.32
CA HIS A 124 0.05 -2.29 12.78
C HIS A 124 1.06 -1.43 12.02
N GLN A 125 2.35 -1.49 12.39
CA GLN A 125 3.41 -0.78 11.67
C GLN A 125 3.73 -1.48 10.35
N ILE A 126 3.74 -2.81 10.36
CA ILE A 126 3.91 -3.59 9.13
C ILE A 126 2.75 -3.33 8.17
N THR A 127 1.50 -3.47 8.63
CA THR A 127 0.31 -3.20 7.81
C THR A 127 0.27 -1.76 7.30
N GLY A 128 0.71 -0.79 8.11
CA GLY A 128 0.76 0.62 7.71
C GLY A 128 1.74 0.90 6.58
N VAL A 129 2.87 0.16 6.53
CA VAL A 129 3.89 0.32 5.49
C VAL A 129 3.57 -0.47 4.22
N VAL A 130 3.09 -1.71 4.36
CA VAL A 130 2.78 -2.59 3.21
C VAL A 130 1.40 -2.32 2.62
N GLY A 131 0.51 -1.64 3.33
CA GLY A 131 -0.84 -1.30 2.88
C GLY A 131 -1.84 -2.46 2.92
N TYR A 132 -1.46 -3.62 3.46
CA TYR A 132 -2.28 -4.82 3.49
C TYR A 132 -2.41 -5.40 4.89
N SER A 133 -3.59 -5.94 5.20
CA SER A 133 -3.85 -6.71 6.42
C SER A 133 -3.37 -8.15 6.28
N PHE A 134 -2.93 -8.73 7.39
CA PHE A 134 -2.59 -10.14 7.51
C PHE A 134 -3.86 -11.00 7.41
N ASP A 135 -3.75 -12.10 6.67
CA ASP A 135 -4.69 -13.20 6.73
C ASP A 135 -4.34 -14.11 7.91
N HIS A 136 -5.22 -15.04 8.25
CA HIS A 136 -5.00 -15.98 9.34
C HIS A 136 -5.12 -17.41 8.83
N VAL A 137 -4.04 -18.17 8.96
CA VAL A 137 -4.01 -19.59 8.61
C VAL A 137 -4.13 -20.45 9.87
N PRO A 138 -4.81 -21.61 9.82
CA PRO A 138 -4.86 -22.52 10.94
C PRO A 138 -3.46 -23.04 11.31
N ALA A 139 -3.15 -23.05 12.61
CA ALA A 139 -1.93 -23.62 13.17
C ALA A 139 -2.29 -24.41 14.44
N GLY A 140 -2.73 -25.66 14.24
CA GLY A 140 -3.38 -26.43 15.30
C GLY A 140 -4.69 -25.76 15.74
N GLU A 141 -4.83 -25.50 17.04
CA GLU A 141 -5.97 -24.75 17.60
C GLU A 141 -5.80 -23.22 17.50
N ALA A 142 -4.61 -22.74 17.14
CA ALA A 142 -4.30 -21.33 17.03
C ALA A 142 -4.44 -20.82 15.58
N LYS A 143 -4.36 -19.49 15.44
CA LYS A 143 -4.34 -18.81 14.15
C LYS A 143 -3.01 -18.10 13.96
N LEU A 144 -2.35 -18.39 12.86
CA LEU A 144 -1.07 -17.80 12.51
C LEU A 144 -1.30 -16.64 11.53
N PRO A 145 -0.90 -15.41 11.85
CA PRO A 145 -1.02 -14.28 10.94
C PRO A 145 0.01 -14.41 9.82
N VAL A 146 -0.45 -14.35 8.57
CA VAL A 146 0.36 -14.50 7.36
C VAL A 146 0.02 -13.41 6.35
N LEU A 147 1.04 -12.87 5.70
CA LEU A 147 0.90 -11.95 4.58
C LEU A 147 1.85 -12.37 3.45
N ILE A 148 1.30 -12.77 2.30
CA ILE A 148 2.09 -13.15 1.13
C ILE A 148 2.11 -11.98 0.15
N LEU A 149 3.30 -11.51 -0.22
CA LEU A 149 3.51 -10.36 -1.08
C LEU A 149 4.40 -10.73 -2.27
N ARG A 150 4.01 -10.27 -3.46
CA ARG A 150 4.90 -10.14 -4.60
C ARG A 150 5.49 -8.73 -4.58
N LEU A 151 6.82 -8.63 -4.56
CA LEU A 151 7.55 -7.37 -4.69
C LEU A 151 7.55 -6.92 -6.15
N ARG A 152 7.72 -5.62 -6.38
CA ARG A 152 7.91 -5.07 -7.74
C ARG A 152 9.06 -5.72 -8.51
N THR A 153 10.08 -6.23 -7.82
CA THR A 153 11.22 -6.95 -8.40
C THR A 153 10.82 -8.32 -8.98
N GLY A 154 9.65 -8.83 -8.62
CA GLY A 154 9.15 -10.15 -9.00
C GLY A 154 9.22 -11.18 -7.88
N ASP A 155 10.09 -10.94 -6.88
CA ASP A 155 10.27 -11.78 -5.70
C ASP A 155 8.95 -12.00 -4.97
N VAL A 156 8.76 -13.22 -4.45
CA VAL A 156 7.60 -13.54 -3.61
C VAL A 156 8.08 -13.89 -2.21
N ILE A 157 7.58 -13.13 -1.25
CA ILE A 157 7.90 -13.26 0.17
C ILE A 157 6.63 -13.57 0.95
N ALA A 158 6.80 -14.17 2.13
CA ALA A 158 5.75 -14.23 3.14
C ALA A 158 6.24 -13.61 4.44
N ILE A 159 5.40 -12.83 5.09
CA ILE A 159 5.61 -12.32 6.44
C ILE A 159 4.71 -13.15 7.36
N MET A 160 5.34 -13.90 8.26
CA MET A 160 4.67 -14.80 9.18
C MET A 160 4.85 -14.29 10.60
N GLY A 161 3.77 -14.04 11.34
CA GLY A 161 3.86 -13.66 12.75
C GLY A 161 3.91 -14.86 13.68
N SER A 162 3.66 -14.61 14.97
CA SER A 162 3.52 -15.66 15.98
C SER A 162 2.05 -15.95 16.25
N VAL A 163 1.78 -17.15 16.77
CA VAL A 163 0.48 -17.47 17.40
C VAL A 163 0.26 -16.72 18.71
N ASP A 164 1.34 -16.21 19.33
CA ASP A 164 1.23 -15.25 20.43
C ASP A 164 0.91 -13.86 19.88
N PRO A 165 -0.29 -13.30 20.14
CA PRO A 165 -0.68 -11.98 19.65
C PRO A 165 0.15 -10.83 20.25
N ARG A 166 0.94 -11.09 21.30
CA ARG A 166 1.85 -10.11 21.91
C ARG A 166 3.22 -10.07 21.23
N SER A 167 3.52 -11.01 20.34
CA SER A 167 4.79 -11.05 19.62
C SER A 167 4.94 -9.81 18.74
N MET A 168 6.09 -9.16 18.87
CA MET A 168 6.54 -8.08 17.98
C MET A 168 7.48 -8.58 16.88
N SER A 169 7.79 -9.89 16.89
CA SER A 169 8.70 -10.52 15.95
C SER A 169 7.90 -11.25 14.88
N PHE A 170 8.21 -10.94 13.63
CA PHE A 170 7.70 -11.61 12.44
C PHE A 170 8.87 -12.24 11.68
N THR A 171 8.62 -13.38 11.04
CA THR A 171 9.59 -14.06 10.19
C THR A 171 9.33 -13.70 8.74
N LEU A 172 10.37 -13.29 8.03
CA LEU A 172 10.36 -13.11 6.59
C LEU A 172 10.81 -14.40 5.92
N LEU A 173 9.91 -14.99 5.14
CA LEU A 173 10.15 -16.18 4.34
C LEU A 173 10.31 -15.77 2.87
N HIS A 174 11.20 -16.45 2.15
CA HIS A 174 11.39 -16.21 0.72
C HIS A 174 11.40 -17.51 -0.06
N ARG A 175 10.68 -17.50 -1.19
CA ARG A 175 10.72 -18.57 -2.17
C ARG A 175 11.05 -17.97 -3.54
N GLY A 176 12.27 -18.26 -3.98
CA GLY A 176 12.80 -17.80 -5.25
C GLY A 176 14.25 -18.23 -5.42
N HIS A 177 14.82 -17.87 -6.57
CA HIS A 177 16.22 -18.17 -6.87
C HIS A 177 17.18 -17.06 -6.44
N ASP A 178 16.64 -15.88 -6.13
CA ASP A 178 17.42 -14.72 -5.73
C ASP A 178 18.04 -14.91 -4.35
N ARG A 179 19.20 -14.29 -4.14
CA ARG A 179 19.94 -14.43 -2.89
C ARG A 179 19.15 -13.76 -1.75
N PRO A 180 19.03 -14.39 -0.57
CA PRO A 180 18.32 -13.82 0.58
C PRO A 180 18.71 -12.37 0.90
N ALA A 181 20.00 -12.03 0.83
CA ALA A 181 20.47 -10.68 1.09
C ALA A 181 19.93 -9.63 0.11
N ASP A 182 19.79 -9.99 -1.17
CA ASP A 182 19.26 -9.10 -2.21
C ASP A 182 17.75 -8.88 -2.00
N VAL A 183 17.01 -9.95 -1.67
CA VAL A 183 15.58 -9.88 -1.35
C VAL A 183 15.31 -9.03 -0.10
N ILE A 184 16.14 -9.16 0.94
CA ILE A 184 16.06 -8.33 2.15
C ILE A 184 16.32 -6.86 1.81
N ALA A 185 17.32 -6.57 0.96
CA ALA A 185 17.61 -5.22 0.50
C ALA A 185 16.44 -4.63 -0.30
N HIS A 186 15.88 -5.38 -1.26
CA HIS A 186 14.70 -4.97 -2.01
C HIS A 186 13.50 -4.68 -1.09
N PHE A 187 13.24 -5.57 -0.12
CA PHE A 187 12.15 -5.38 0.83
C PHE A 187 12.38 -4.13 1.69
N ARG A 188 13.60 -3.87 2.17
CA ARG A 188 13.94 -2.64 2.91
C ARG A 188 13.74 -1.39 2.06
N ASP A 189 14.22 -1.37 0.83
CA ASP A 189 14.08 -0.22 -0.06
C ASP A 189 12.63 0.10 -0.37
N LEU A 190 11.79 -0.93 -0.54
CA LEU A 190 10.36 -0.76 -0.82
C LEU A 190 9.56 -0.38 0.43
N THR A 191 9.94 -0.84 1.63
CA THR A 191 9.23 -0.57 2.88
C THR A 191 9.72 0.68 3.62
N GLY A 192 10.98 1.07 3.42
CA GLY A 192 11.64 2.10 4.24
C GLY A 192 12.01 1.64 5.65
N PHE A 193 11.94 0.33 5.94
CA PHE A 193 12.41 -0.22 7.21
C PHE A 193 13.93 -0.05 7.36
N ARG A 194 14.36 0.27 8.58
CA ARG A 194 15.77 0.51 8.91
C ARG A 194 16.50 -0.82 9.11
N GLY A 195 17.84 -0.76 9.10
CA GLY A 195 18.70 -1.92 9.33
C GLY A 195 18.36 -2.69 10.61
N ASP A 196 18.03 -1.96 11.68
CA ASP A 196 17.69 -2.54 12.98
C ASP A 196 16.27 -3.13 13.04
N ASP A 197 15.39 -2.77 12.09
CA ASP A 197 14.03 -3.28 12.02
C ASP A 197 13.97 -4.69 11.38
N ILE A 198 14.98 -5.05 10.59
CA ILE A 198 15.06 -6.34 9.88
C ILE A 198 16.40 -7.02 10.17
N VAL A 199 16.40 -8.14 10.86
CA VAL A 199 17.61 -8.89 11.21
C VAL A 199 17.70 -10.16 10.36
N ALA A 200 18.73 -10.29 9.52
CA ALA A 200 18.95 -11.51 8.74
C ALA A 200 19.20 -12.71 9.66
N ILE A 201 18.76 -13.90 9.24
CA ILE A 201 18.96 -15.18 9.97
C ILE A 201 20.10 -15.96 9.32
#